data_AF-A0A524LK58-F1
#
_entry.id   AF-A0A524LK58-F1
#
_cell.length_a   1.000
_cell.length_b   1.000
_cell.length_c   1.000
_cell.angle_alpha   90.00
_cell.angle_beta   90.00
_cell.angle_gamma   90.00
#
_symmetry.space_group_name_H-M   'P 1'
#
loop_
_entity.id
_entity.type
_entity.pdbx_description
1 polymer ?
#
loop_
_entity_poly.entity_id
_entity_poly.type
_entity_poly.pdbx_seq_one_letter_code
_entity_poly.pdbx_strand_id
1 'polypeptide(L)'
;PGGVSVVVLKTDEEEMALVSVDGNNVQSGFREEVISFLKNQGFDSAEITTTDTHVVNAISLSSRGYPPVGRNRPIETLEHIGIAATKAREKVKPVSAGMGFGRVENIRTFGEKGFDILTQDVAEASGIAKRIGMRLGGVAFLTLILISFLI
;
A
#
# COMPACT_ATOMS: atom_id res chain seq x y z
N PRO A 1 -0.17 -9.29 14.20
CA PRO A 1 0.70 -8.52 13.28
C PRO A 1 1.97 -9.31 12.97
N GLY A 2 2.39 -9.33 11.70
CA GLY A 2 3.54 -10.09 11.18
C GLY A 2 4.91 -9.45 11.45
N GLY A 3 4.94 -8.18 11.87
CA GLY A 3 6.18 -7.45 12.20
C GLY A 3 7.16 -7.40 11.02
N VAL A 4 8.46 -7.57 11.30
CA VAL A 4 9.49 -7.75 10.27
C VAL A 4 9.87 -9.23 10.22
N SER A 5 9.64 -9.86 9.07
CA SER A 5 9.99 -11.25 8.79
C SER A 5 10.94 -11.32 7.61
N VAL A 6 11.93 -12.21 7.66
CA VAL A 6 12.89 -12.42 6.56
C VAL A 6 12.97 -13.91 6.24
N VAL A 7 12.88 -14.23 4.94
CA VAL A 7 13.18 -15.55 4.41
C VAL A 7 14.51 -15.46 3.68
N VAL A 8 15.47 -16.31 4.06
CA VAL A 8 16.73 -16.45 3.33
C VAL A 8 16.64 -17.69 2.46
N LEU A 9 16.81 -17.49 1.16
CA LEU A 9 16.87 -18.54 0.17
C LEU A 9 18.32 -18.70 -0.27
N LYS A 10 18.89 -19.88 -0.08
CA LYS A 10 20.27 -20.19 -0.45
C LYS A 10 20.28 -21.31 -1.47
N THR A 11 20.83 -21.03 -2.65
CA THR A 11 21.17 -22.01 -3.68
C THR A 11 22.69 -22.21 -3.71
N ASP A 12 23.18 -23.04 -4.63
CA ASP A 12 24.62 -23.19 -4.86
C ASP A 12 25.26 -21.93 -5.46
N GLU A 13 24.47 -21.05 -6.08
CA GLU A 13 24.93 -19.85 -6.79
C GLU A 13 24.69 -18.56 -6.03
N GLU A 14 23.60 -18.48 -5.25
CA GLU A 14 23.10 -17.22 -4.72
C GLU A 14 22.47 -17.37 -3.34
N GLU A 15 22.69 -16.37 -2.48
CA GLU A 15 21.98 -16.19 -1.23
C GLU A 15 21.12 -14.91 -1.25
N MET A 16 19.80 -15.10 -1.30
CA MET A 16 18.80 -14.04 -1.38
C MET A 16 18.11 -13.81 -0.02
N ALA A 17 17.96 -12.54 0.39
CA ALA A 17 17.10 -12.14 1.52
C ALA A 17 15.77 -11.54 1.03
N LEU A 18 14.66 -12.22 1.27
CA LEU A 18 13.31 -11.69 1.04
C LEU A 18 12.73 -11.17 2.35
N VAL A 19 12.59 -9.86 2.45
CA VAL A 19 12.01 -9.17 3.61
C VAL A 19 10.51 -8.98 3.40
N SER A 20 9.71 -9.29 4.42
CA SER A 20 8.29 -8.97 4.52
C SER A 20 8.05 -8.11 5.76
N VAL A 21 7.52 -6.91 5.56
CA VAL A 21 7.18 -5.98 6.63
C VAL A 21 5.66 -5.86 6.73
N ASP A 22 5.13 -6.05 7.93
CA ASP A 22 3.72 -5.80 8.23
C ASP A 22 3.47 -4.29 8.29
N GLY A 23 3.10 -3.73 7.16
CA GLY A 23 2.89 -2.30 6.97
C GLY A 23 2.26 -2.00 5.62
N ASN A 24 2.00 -0.72 5.39
CA ASN A 24 1.62 -0.18 4.08
C ASN A 24 2.82 -0.23 3.13
N ASN A 25 2.68 0.32 1.92
CA ASN A 25 3.71 0.45 0.90
C ASN A 25 5.08 0.92 1.43
N VAL A 26 6.13 0.64 0.68
CA VAL A 26 7.49 1.13 0.95
C VAL A 26 7.65 2.57 0.45
N GLN A 27 8.30 3.42 1.25
CA GLN A 27 8.64 4.78 0.86
C GLN A 27 9.62 4.75 -0.32
N SER A 28 9.40 5.60 -1.33
CA SER A 28 10.34 5.73 -2.46
C SER A 28 11.76 6.02 -1.96
N GLY A 29 12.75 5.28 -2.44
CA GLY A 29 14.15 5.36 -2.01
C GLY A 29 14.50 4.42 -0.84
N PHE A 30 13.55 4.10 0.03
CA PHE A 30 13.81 3.21 1.17
C PHE A 30 13.97 1.75 0.74
N ARG A 31 13.31 1.35 -0.36
CA ARG A 31 13.52 0.01 -0.95
C ARG A 31 14.98 -0.19 -1.34
N GLU A 32 15.55 0.78 -2.05
CA GLU A 32 16.94 0.75 -2.51
C GLU A 32 17.93 0.78 -1.34
N GLU A 33 17.60 1.52 -0.29
CA GLU A 33 18.36 1.57 0.96
C GLU A 33 18.40 0.20 1.66
N VAL A 34 17.25 -0.48 1.79
CA VAL A 34 17.15 -1.84 2.36
C VAL A 34 17.94 -2.84 1.55
N ILE A 35 17.81 -2.81 0.22
CA ILE A 35 18.55 -3.70 -0.67
C ILE A 35 20.06 -3.48 -0.50
N SER A 36 20.51 -2.22 -0.56
CA SER A 36 21.93 -1.88 -0.41
C SER A 36 22.47 -2.29 0.96
N PHE A 37 21.69 -2.07 2.02
CA PHE A 37 22.02 -2.47 3.38
C PHE A 37 22.23 -3.99 3.50
N LEU A 38 21.33 -4.81 2.95
CA LEU A 38 21.46 -6.26 2.99
C LEU A 38 22.60 -6.77 2.09
N LYS A 39 22.81 -6.17 0.91
CA LYS A 39 23.97 -6.51 0.08
C LYS A 39 25.30 -6.22 0.79
N ASN A 40 25.38 -5.11 1.53
CA ASN A 40 26.54 -4.80 2.36
C ASN A 40 26.74 -5.78 3.53
N GLN A 41 25.68 -6.50 3.95
CA GLN A 41 25.77 -7.62 4.90
C GLN A 41 26.15 -8.96 4.23
N GLY A 42 26.48 -8.96 2.94
CA GLY A 42 26.92 -10.13 2.19
C GLY A 42 25.79 -11.02 1.68
N PHE A 43 24.59 -10.49 1.45
CA PHE A 43 23.59 -11.15 0.60
C PHE A 43 23.87 -10.81 -0.87
N ASP A 44 23.71 -11.78 -1.78
CA ASP A 44 23.92 -11.55 -3.21
C ASP A 44 22.77 -10.74 -3.83
N SER A 45 21.54 -11.00 -3.35
CA SER A 45 20.35 -10.22 -3.66
C SER A 45 19.44 -10.04 -2.45
N ALA A 46 18.60 -9.02 -2.53
CA ALA A 46 17.61 -8.73 -1.51
C ALA A 46 16.40 -8.05 -2.12
N GLU A 47 15.25 -8.22 -1.48
CA GLU A 47 14.00 -7.55 -1.84
C GLU A 47 13.18 -7.26 -0.59
N ILE A 48 12.42 -6.17 -0.59
CA ILE A 48 11.48 -5.83 0.48
C ILE A 48 10.05 -5.78 -0.05
N THR A 49 9.17 -6.46 0.67
CA THR A 49 7.74 -6.54 0.40
C THR A 49 6.95 -6.12 1.64
N THR A 50 5.71 -5.69 1.41
CA THR A 50 4.80 -5.27 2.48
C THR A 50 3.51 -6.06 2.38
N THR A 51 2.93 -6.44 3.52
CA THR A 51 1.72 -7.29 3.54
C THR A 51 0.43 -6.51 3.27
N ASP A 52 0.45 -5.18 3.47
CA ASP A 52 -0.71 -4.30 3.40
C ASP A 52 -1.96 -4.90 4.08
N THR A 53 -1.78 -5.47 5.28
CA THR A 53 -2.85 -6.20 5.98
C THR A 53 -4.00 -5.30 6.44
N HIS A 54 -3.84 -3.98 6.36
CA HIS A 54 -4.72 -2.96 6.92
C HIS A 54 -5.08 -3.08 8.41
N VAL A 55 -4.55 -4.07 9.14
CA VAL A 55 -4.79 -4.28 10.58
C VAL A 55 -4.26 -3.10 11.41
N VAL A 56 -3.15 -2.51 10.99
CA VAL A 56 -2.59 -1.26 11.56
C VAL A 56 -3.02 -0.01 10.79
N ASN A 57 -3.64 -0.18 9.61
CA ASN A 57 -4.11 0.92 8.75
C ASN A 57 -5.53 1.39 9.10
N ALA A 58 -5.95 1.29 10.37
CA ALA A 58 -7.24 1.79 10.83
C ALA A 58 -7.14 2.92 11.89
N ILE A 59 -5.93 3.24 12.38
CA ILE A 59 -5.74 4.07 13.59
C ILE A 59 -5.13 5.47 13.30
N SER A 60 -4.88 5.86 12.05
CA SER A 60 -4.32 7.19 11.74
C SER A 60 -5.40 8.17 11.29
N LEU A 61 -5.80 9.09 12.17
CA LEU A 61 -6.70 10.22 11.88
C LEU A 61 -6.02 11.36 11.09
N SER A 62 -4.82 11.14 10.53
CA SER A 62 -4.08 12.20 9.83
C SER A 62 -4.54 12.38 8.39
N SER A 63 -4.60 13.63 7.92
CA SER A 63 -4.98 14.01 6.55
C SER A 63 -4.05 13.48 5.45
N ARG A 64 -2.92 12.85 5.80
CA ARG A 64 -1.91 12.32 4.87
C ARG A 64 -1.94 10.79 4.72
N GLY A 65 -2.93 10.12 5.29
CA GLY A 65 -3.04 8.66 5.26
C GLY A 65 -2.01 7.96 6.14
N TYR A 66 -1.72 6.69 5.84
CA TYR A 66 -0.78 5.86 6.60
C TYR A 66 0.65 6.08 6.11
N PRO A 67 1.62 6.33 7.01
CA PRO A 67 3.00 6.49 6.62
C PRO A 67 3.52 5.16 6.03
N PRO A 68 4.11 5.18 4.83
CA PRO A 68 4.75 4.02 4.25
C PRO A 68 5.94 3.58 5.11
N VAL A 69 6.31 2.31 4.98
CA VAL A 69 7.51 1.75 5.61
C VAL A 69 8.73 2.56 5.17
N GLY A 70 9.54 3.00 6.14
CA GLY A 70 10.71 3.85 5.89
C GLY A 70 10.49 5.35 6.07
N ARG A 71 9.26 5.85 6.29
CA ARG A 71 9.03 7.30 6.47
C ARG A 71 9.40 7.83 7.86
N ASN A 72 8.85 7.21 8.91
CA ASN A 72 8.93 7.77 10.27
C ASN A 72 10.16 7.28 11.05
N ARG A 73 10.51 6.00 10.90
CA ARG A 73 11.60 5.35 11.64
C ARG A 73 12.44 4.46 10.72
N PRO A 74 13.05 5.02 9.66
CA PRO A 74 13.82 4.25 8.69
C PRO A 74 14.98 3.48 9.33
N ILE A 75 15.72 4.12 10.25
CA ILE A 75 16.88 3.53 10.92
C ILE A 75 16.47 2.32 11.76
N GLU A 76 15.49 2.46 12.66
CA GLU A 76 14.95 1.35 13.47
C GLU A 76 14.42 0.21 12.59
N THR A 77 13.79 0.55 11.47
CA THR A 77 13.29 -0.44 10.51
C THR A 77 14.44 -1.23 9.89
N LEU A 78 15.52 -0.57 9.44
CA LEU A 78 16.71 -1.22 8.91
C LEU A 78 17.41 -2.11 9.94
N GLU A 79 17.52 -1.65 11.18
CA GLU A 79 18.10 -2.43 12.28
C GLU A 79 17.32 -3.73 12.49
N HIS A 80 15.99 -3.66 12.54
CA HIS A 80 15.14 -4.84 12.68
C HIS A 80 15.21 -5.77 11.48
N ILE A 81 15.31 -5.24 10.27
CA ILE A 81 15.53 -6.03 9.05
C ILE A 81 16.87 -6.78 9.13
N GLY A 82 17.94 -6.09 9.54
CA GLY A 82 19.27 -6.71 9.71
C GLY A 82 19.25 -7.83 10.74
N ILE A 83 18.66 -7.59 11.91
CA ILE A 83 18.51 -8.61 12.96
C ILE A 83 17.72 -9.82 12.45
N ALA A 84 16.62 -9.59 11.75
CA ALA A 84 15.79 -10.67 11.20
C ALA A 84 16.53 -11.45 10.11
N ALA A 85 17.28 -10.77 9.24
CA ALA A 85 18.07 -11.38 8.18
C ALA A 85 19.22 -12.24 8.75
N THR A 86 19.95 -11.75 9.75
CA THR A 86 20.98 -12.54 10.44
C THR A 86 20.38 -13.81 11.07
N LYS A 87 19.27 -13.66 11.81
CA LYS A 87 18.59 -14.80 12.44
C LYS A 87 18.05 -15.82 11.42
N ALA A 88 17.61 -15.35 10.25
CA ALA A 88 17.14 -16.21 9.18
C ALA A 88 18.31 -16.98 8.53
N ARG A 89 19.43 -16.29 8.27
CA ARG A 89 20.67 -16.87 7.73
C ARG A 89 21.25 -17.95 8.65
N GLU A 90 21.25 -17.74 9.96
CA GLU A 90 21.71 -18.74 10.95
C GLU A 90 20.88 -20.02 10.95
N LYS A 91 19.65 -19.98 10.42
CA LYS A 91 18.71 -21.12 10.38
C LYS A 91 18.63 -21.78 9.01
N VAL A 92 19.47 -21.38 8.05
CA VAL A 92 19.51 -21.98 6.72
C VAL A 92 19.87 -23.45 6.84
N LYS A 93 19.06 -24.29 6.20
CA LYS A 93 19.23 -25.73 6.12
C LYS A 93 18.59 -26.26 4.83
N PRO A 94 18.96 -27.46 4.35
CA PRO A 94 18.28 -28.07 3.22
C PRO A 94 16.77 -28.21 3.47
N VAL A 95 15.97 -27.77 2.51
CA VAL A 95 14.51 -27.84 2.53
C VAL A 95 13.97 -28.22 1.16
N SER A 96 12.76 -28.79 1.12
CA SER A 96 11.98 -28.96 -0.11
C SER A 96 10.87 -27.93 -0.14
N ALA A 97 10.71 -27.23 -1.26
CA ALA A 97 9.59 -26.32 -1.49
C ALA A 97 8.43 -27.04 -2.20
N GLY A 98 7.20 -26.68 -1.86
CA GLY A 98 5.99 -27.18 -2.51
C GLY A 98 4.93 -26.08 -2.57
N MET A 99 4.10 -26.10 -3.62
CA MET A 99 3.00 -25.16 -3.81
C MET A 99 1.70 -25.94 -3.93
N GLY A 100 0.66 -25.49 -3.22
CA GLY A 100 -0.68 -26.06 -3.26
C GLY A 100 -1.70 -24.99 -3.63
N PHE A 101 -2.75 -25.40 -4.33
CA PHE A 101 -3.88 -24.54 -4.66
C PHE A 101 -5.12 -25.03 -3.94
N GLY A 102 -5.93 -24.10 -3.46
CA GLY A 102 -7.21 -24.38 -2.83
C GLY A 102 -8.28 -23.47 -3.38
N ARG A 103 -9.53 -23.94 -3.37
CA ARG A 103 -10.71 -23.11 -3.63
C ARG A 103 -11.35 -22.76 -2.30
N VAL A 104 -11.55 -21.47 -2.06
CA VAL A 104 -12.38 -21.00 -0.96
C VAL A 104 -13.74 -20.61 -1.54
N GLU A 105 -14.79 -21.30 -1.10
CA GLU A 105 -16.16 -21.03 -1.52
C GLU A 105 -16.86 -20.13 -0.49
N ASN A 106 -17.96 -19.50 -0.90
CA ASN A 106 -18.81 -18.67 -0.03
C ASN A 106 -18.10 -17.46 0.60
N ILE A 107 -17.04 -16.93 -0.02
CA ILE A 107 -16.50 -15.61 0.35
C ILE A 107 -17.48 -14.54 -0.13
N ARG A 108 -17.94 -13.70 0.80
CA ARG A 108 -18.64 -12.47 0.46
C ARG A 108 -17.62 -11.43 0.03
N THR A 109 -17.51 -11.22 -1.28
CA THR A 109 -16.74 -10.11 -1.84
C THR A 109 -17.68 -8.97 -2.21
N PHE A 110 -17.10 -7.80 -2.51
CA PHE A 110 -17.86 -6.69 -3.10
C PHE A 110 -18.48 -7.08 -4.44
N GLY A 111 -17.76 -7.91 -5.20
CA GLY A 111 -18.16 -8.39 -6.52
C GLY A 111 -18.18 -7.27 -7.57
N GLU A 112 -18.32 -7.67 -8.83
CA GLU A 112 -18.48 -6.75 -9.96
C GLU A 112 -19.69 -5.83 -9.74
N LYS A 113 -20.85 -6.40 -9.38
CA LYS A 113 -22.08 -5.65 -9.13
C LYS A 113 -21.94 -4.57 -8.05
N GLY A 114 -21.22 -4.86 -6.96
CA GLY A 114 -21.00 -3.85 -5.93
C GLY A 114 -20.22 -2.66 -6.49
N PHE A 115 -19.18 -2.95 -7.28
CA PHE A 115 -18.35 -1.94 -7.91
C PHE A 115 -19.13 -1.10 -8.93
N ASP A 116 -19.98 -1.74 -9.73
CA ASP A 116 -20.86 -1.07 -10.68
C ASP A 116 -21.81 -0.11 -9.96
N ILE A 117 -22.42 -0.55 -8.86
CA ILE A 117 -23.32 0.31 -8.06
C ILE A 117 -22.57 1.53 -7.54
N LEU A 118 -21.39 1.36 -6.92
CA LEU A 118 -20.62 2.51 -6.41
C LEU A 118 -20.24 3.49 -7.51
N THR A 119 -19.78 2.99 -8.65
CA THR A 119 -19.33 3.86 -9.74
C THR A 119 -20.51 4.57 -10.41
N GLN A 120 -21.65 3.89 -10.56
CA GLN A 120 -22.88 4.48 -11.06
C GLN A 120 -23.43 5.55 -10.12
N ASP A 121 -23.46 5.31 -8.81
CA ASP A 121 -23.92 6.28 -7.82
C ASP A 121 -23.07 7.56 -7.83
N VAL A 122 -21.74 7.42 -7.94
CA VAL A 122 -20.82 8.58 -8.06
C VAL A 122 -21.08 9.37 -9.33
N ALA A 123 -21.32 8.68 -10.45
CA ALA A 123 -21.61 9.33 -11.73
C ALA A 123 -22.97 10.05 -11.70
N GLU A 124 -23.98 9.45 -11.09
CA GLU A 124 -25.32 10.03 -10.94
C GLU A 124 -25.28 11.27 -10.03
N ALA A 125 -24.65 11.16 -8.85
CA ALA A 125 -24.46 12.28 -7.94
C ALA A 125 -23.72 13.45 -8.63
N SER A 126 -22.67 13.16 -9.39
CA SER A 126 -21.93 14.16 -10.17
C SER A 126 -22.81 14.81 -11.24
N GLY A 127 -23.65 14.02 -11.90
CA GLY A 127 -24.62 14.50 -12.90
C GLY A 127 -25.67 15.44 -12.30
N ILE A 128 -26.20 15.09 -11.12
CA ILE A 128 -27.14 15.92 -10.36
C ILE A 128 -26.47 17.23 -9.96
N ALA A 129 -25.28 17.17 -9.36
CA ALA A 129 -24.52 18.34 -8.94
C ALA A 129 -24.24 19.29 -10.11
N LYS A 130 -23.79 18.76 -11.26
CA LYS A 130 -23.57 19.56 -12.48
C LYS A 130 -24.84 20.25 -12.94
N ARG A 131 -25.98 19.54 -12.98
CA ARG A 131 -27.26 20.09 -13.46
C ARG A 131 -27.79 21.20 -12.55
N ILE A 132 -27.72 21.00 -11.24
CA ILE A 132 -28.11 22.01 -10.25
C ILE A 132 -27.15 23.20 -10.32
N GLY A 133 -25.84 22.96 -10.38
CA GLY A 133 -24.82 23.99 -10.48
C GLY A 133 -24.99 24.88 -11.71
N MET A 134 -25.24 24.30 -12.89
CA MET A 134 -25.51 25.07 -14.10
C MET A 134 -26.79 25.93 -13.99
N ARG A 135 -27.85 25.41 -13.36
CA ARG A 135 -29.10 26.16 -13.16
C ARG A 135 -28.90 27.34 -12.21
N LEU A 136 -28.33 27.08 -11.03
CA LEU A 136 -28.07 28.11 -10.03
C LEU A 136 -27.07 29.15 -10.54
N GLY A 137 -26.00 28.70 -11.18
CA GLY A 137 -25.01 29.57 -11.82
C GLY A 137 -25.62 30.44 -12.92
N GLY A 138 -26.48 29.87 -13.77
CA GLY A 138 -27.21 30.62 -14.79
C GLY A 138 -28.16 31.67 -14.19
N VAL A 139 -28.93 31.32 -13.16
CA VAL A 139 -29.81 32.27 -12.45
C VAL A 139 -28.98 33.39 -11.83
N ALA A 140 -27.91 33.06 -11.09
CA ALA A 140 -27.03 34.05 -10.48
C ALA A 140 -26.43 35.00 -11.52
N PHE A 141 -25.93 34.46 -12.63
CA PHE A 141 -25.38 35.25 -13.73
C PHE A 141 -26.41 36.22 -14.33
N LEU A 142 -27.63 35.76 -14.61
CA LEU A 142 -28.70 36.63 -15.11
C LEU A 142 -29.10 37.71 -14.09
N THR A 143 -29.18 37.38 -12.80
CA THR A 143 -29.48 38.37 -11.76
C THR A 143 -28.39 39.43 -11.65
N LEU A 144 -27.11 39.05 -11.78
CA LEU A 144 -26.00 39.99 -11.78
C LEU A 144 -26.06 40.94 -12.99
N ILE A 145 -26.39 40.41 -14.17
CA ILE A 145 -26.61 41.24 -15.38
C ILE A 145 -27.74 42.25 -15.13
N LEU A 146 -28.88 41.82 -14.60
CA LEU A 146 -30.02 42.72 -14.34
C LEU A 146 -29.67 43.83 -13.33
N ILE A 147 -28.96 43.48 -12.25
CA ILE A 147 -28.49 44.45 -11.26
C ILE A 147 -27.52 45.46 -11.90
N SER A 148 -26.65 45.01 -12.81
CA SER A 148 -25.70 45.92 -13.49
C SER A 148 -26.34 46.99 -14.37
N PHE A 149 -27.60 46.81 -14.79
CA PHE A 149 -28.37 47.83 -15.52
C PHE A 149 -29.18 48.77 -14.60
N LEU A 150 -29.30 48.44 -13.31
CA LEU A 150 -30.01 49.24 -12.31
C LEU A 150 -29.08 50.19 -11.54
N ILE A 151 -27.77 49.96 -11.61
CA ILE A 151 -26.70 50.81 -11.06
C ILE A 151 -26.18 51.71 -12.18
#